data_AF-A0A2P6PIT6-F1
#
_entry.id   AF-A0A2P6PIT6-F1
#
_cell.length_a   1.000
_cell.length_b   1.000
_cell.length_c   1.000
_cell.angle_alpha   90.00
_cell.angle_beta   90.00
_cell.angle_gamma   90.00
#
_symmetry.space_group_name_H-M   'P 1'
#
loop_
_entity.id
_entity.type
_entity.pdbx_description
1 polymer ?
#
loop_
_entity_poly.entity_id
_entity_poly.type
_entity_poly.pdbx_seq_one_letter_code
_entity_poly.pdbx_strand_id
1 'polypeptide(L)'
;MGSNALMAETKPHAVCIPYPAQGHINPMLKLAKLLHHKGFHITFVNIEYNHKCLLNSRGPNALDGLPSFQFKTIPDGLPSTDSNATQDI
;
A
#
# COMPACT_ATOMS: atom_id res chain seq x y z
N MET A 1 38.61 -19.22 -12.65
CA MET A 1 38.25 -18.41 -11.46
C MET A 1 37.42 -17.24 -11.94
N GLY A 2 36.09 -17.33 -11.83
CA GLY A 2 35.16 -16.28 -12.21
C GLY A 2 33.91 -16.50 -11.38
N SER A 3 33.94 -15.99 -10.15
CA SER A 3 32.81 -16.02 -9.23
C SER A 3 31.70 -15.17 -9.82
N ASN A 4 30.70 -15.80 -10.41
CA ASN A 4 29.36 -15.21 -10.54
C ASN A 4 28.81 -15.09 -9.12
N ALA A 5 29.21 -14.01 -8.44
CA ALA A 5 28.48 -13.55 -7.29
C ALA A 5 27.05 -13.28 -7.77
N LEU A 6 26.12 -14.10 -7.28
CA LEU A 6 24.69 -13.82 -7.31
C LEU A 6 24.53 -12.45 -6.65
N MET A 7 24.64 -11.38 -7.42
CA MET A 7 24.15 -10.09 -6.98
C MET A 7 22.66 -10.34 -6.81
N ALA A 8 22.21 -10.46 -5.56
CA ALA A 8 20.81 -10.30 -5.26
C ALA A 8 20.45 -8.94 -5.88
N GLU A 9 19.80 -8.95 -7.05
CA GLU A 9 19.38 -7.74 -7.73
C GLU A 9 18.54 -6.97 -6.71
N THR A 10 19.11 -5.89 -6.19
CA THR A 10 18.43 -5.06 -5.21
C THR A 10 17.36 -4.31 -5.97
N LYS A 11 16.14 -4.88 -5.96
CA LYS A 11 14.99 -4.23 -6.57
C LYS A 11 14.81 -2.87 -5.91
N PRO A 12 14.69 -1.78 -6.67
CA PRO A 12 14.43 -0.48 -6.08
C PRO A 12 13.09 -0.53 -5.32
N HIS A 13 13.06 0.08 -4.14
CA HIS A 13 11.89 0.04 -3.26
C HIS A 13 11.20 1.40 -3.25
N ALA A 14 9.92 1.42 -3.60
CA ALA A 14 9.06 2.59 -3.46
C ALA A 14 8.06 2.42 -2.31
N VAL A 15 7.96 3.45 -1.47
CA VAL A 15 6.92 3.57 -0.43
C VAL A 15 5.86 4.54 -0.93
N CYS A 16 4.63 4.06 -1.09
CA CYS A 16 3.51 4.85 -1.60
C CYS A 16 2.57 5.18 -0.44
N ILE A 17 2.47 6.47 -0.11
CA ILE A 17 1.59 6.98 0.95
C ILE A 17 0.55 7.88 0.27
N PRO A 18 -0.70 7.42 0.05
CA PRO A 18 -1.74 8.29 -0.49
C PRO A 18 -2.13 9.35 0.53
N TYR A 19 -2.45 10.55 0.05
CA TYR A 19 -3.10 11.56 0.87
C TYR A 19 -4.47 11.03 1.34
N PRO A 20 -4.85 11.19 2.62
CA PRO A 20 -6.03 10.54 3.19
C PRO A 20 -7.37 11.20 2.81
N ALA A 21 -7.51 11.71 1.58
CA ALA A 21 -8.75 12.29 1.09
C ALA A 21 -9.40 11.44 -0.01
N GLN A 22 -10.72 11.61 -0.17
CA GLN A 22 -11.49 10.95 -1.21
C GLN A 22 -10.84 11.16 -2.59
N GLY A 23 -10.78 10.09 -3.38
CA GLY A 23 -10.23 10.13 -4.73
C GLY A 23 -8.71 9.99 -4.84
N HIS A 24 -7.92 10.06 -3.76
CA HIS A 24 -6.45 9.98 -3.81
C HIS A 24 -5.88 8.57 -3.70
N ILE A 25 -6.60 7.65 -3.04
CA ILE A 25 -6.17 6.26 -2.82
C ILE A 25 -6.08 5.49 -4.15
N ASN A 26 -7.12 5.57 -4.98
CA ASN A 26 -7.18 4.80 -6.23
C ASN A 26 -6.11 5.22 -7.26
N PRO A 27 -5.87 6.51 -7.53
CA PRO A 27 -4.76 6.95 -8.38
C PRO A 27 -3.39 6.52 -7.84
N MET A 28 -3.14 6.67 -6.53
CA MET A 28 -1.89 6.22 -5.92
C MET A 28 -1.72 4.70 -6.06
N LEU A 29 -2.79 3.92 -5.89
CA LEU A 29 -2.76 2.47 -6.08
C LEU A 29 -2.47 2.09 -7.55
N LYS A 30 -3.04 2.81 -8.52
CA LYS A 30 -2.72 2.60 -9.94
C LYS A 30 -1.25 2.91 -10.23
N LEU A 31 -0.72 4.01 -9.69
CA LEU A 31 0.70 4.36 -9.81
C LEU A 31 1.60 3.28 -9.20
N ALA A 32 1.29 2.82 -7.99
CA ALA A 32 2.02 1.76 -7.31
C ALA A 32 2.06 0.46 -8.15
N LYS A 33 0.95 0.09 -8.79
CA LYS A 33 0.90 -1.06 -9.71
C LYS A 33 1.79 -0.87 -10.94
N LEU A 34 1.83 0.34 -11.51
CA LEU A 34 2.72 0.66 -12.63
C LEU A 34 4.19 0.56 -12.22
N LEU A 35 4.56 1.08 -11.05
CA LEU A 35 5.92 0.97 -10.51
C LEU A 35 6.31 -0.50 -10.25
N HIS A 36 5.41 -1.28 -9.66
CA HIS A 36 5.62 -2.73 -9.48
C HIS A 36 5.87 -3.44 -10.80
N HIS A 37 5.09 -3.13 -11.83
CA HIS A 37 5.29 -3.66 -13.18
C HIS A 37 6.64 -3.26 -13.80
N LYS A 38 7.22 -2.13 -13.37
CA LYS A 38 8.56 -1.67 -13.76
C LYS A 38 9.70 -2.26 -12.92
N GLY A 39 9.41 -3.21 -12.02
CA GLY A 39 10.41 -3.96 -11.26
C GLY A 39 10.63 -3.46 -9.83
N PHE A 40 9.84 -2.50 -9.36
CA PHE A 40 9.96 -2.01 -7.99
C PHE A 40 9.38 -3.00 -6.97
N HIS A 41 10.02 -3.11 -5.81
CA HIS A 41 9.34 -3.57 -4.60
C HIS A 41 8.45 -2.44 -4.09
N ILE A 42 7.20 -2.73 -3.76
CA ILE A 42 6.22 -1.73 -3.33
C ILE A 42 5.80 -1.99 -1.90
N THR A 43 5.82 -0.93 -1.09
CA THR A 43 5.06 -0.86 0.16
C THR A 43 4.02 0.23 0.04
N PHE A 44 2.75 -0.16 -0.02
CA PHE A 44 1.62 0.75 -0.03
C PHE A 44 1.13 0.95 1.40
N VAL A 45 1.29 2.15 1.93
CA VAL A 45 0.95 2.46 3.32
C VAL A 45 -0.40 3.15 3.36
N ASN A 46 -1.40 2.48 3.92
CA ASN A 46 -2.70 3.07 4.22
C ASN A 46 -2.70 3.67 5.63
N ILE A 47 -3.58 4.62 5.88
CA ILE A 47 -4.03 4.92 7.24
C ILE A 47 -5.06 3.87 7.70
N GLU A 48 -5.20 3.64 9.00
CA GLU A 48 -6.10 2.63 9.57
C GLU A 48 -7.53 2.72 9.07
N TYR A 49 -8.10 3.93 9.04
CA TYR A 49 -9.44 4.17 8.50
C TYR A 49 -9.58 3.63 7.07
N ASN A 50 -8.68 4.04 6.16
CA ASN A 50 -8.70 3.61 4.76
C ASN A 50 -8.46 2.10 4.60
N HIS A 51 -7.62 1.51 5.46
CA HIS A 51 -7.39 0.08 5.48
C HIS A 51 -8.67 -0.69 5.81
N LYS A 52 -9.41 -0.24 6.85
CA LYS A 52 -10.70 -0.83 7.23
C LYS A 52 -11.75 -0.67 6.14
N CYS A 53 -11.87 0.52 5.55
CA CYS A 53 -12.81 0.76 4.44
C CYS A 53 -12.51 -0.14 3.22
N LEU A 54 -11.23 -0.39 2.92
CA LEU A 54 -10.87 -1.27 1.81
C LEU A 54 -11.22 -2.73 2.09
N LEU A 55 -10.97 -3.23 3.30
CA LEU A 55 -11.36 -4.58 3.71
C LEU A 55 -12.88 -4.75 3.73
N ASN A 56 -13.62 -3.75 4.22
CA ASN A 56 -15.09 -3.78 4.25
C ASN A 56 -15.69 -3.81 2.83
N SER A 57 -15.09 -3.09 1.88
CA SER A 57 -15.63 -2.97 0.52
C SER A 57 -15.19 -4.09 -0.43
N ARG A 58 -14.01 -4.68 -0.24
CA ARG A 58 -13.41 -5.67 -1.16
C ARG A 58 -13.17 -7.04 -0.54
N GLY A 59 -13.48 -7.21 0.74
CA GLY A 59 -13.31 -8.45 1.49
C GLY A 59 -11.98 -8.55 2.25
N PRO A 60 -11.84 -9.56 3.14
CA PRO A 60 -10.68 -9.71 4.02
C PRO A 60 -9.36 -9.90 3.28
N ASN A 61 -9.42 -10.45 2.06
CA ASN A 61 -8.25 -10.76 1.23
C ASN A 61 -7.87 -9.59 0.31
N ALA A 62 -8.54 -8.44 0.39
CA ALA A 62 -8.30 -7.31 -0.51
C ALA A 62 -6.89 -6.72 -0.38
N LEU A 63 -6.22 -7.02 0.72
CA LEU A 63 -4.89 -6.55 1.07
C LEU A 63 -3.86 -7.69 1.11
N ASP A 64 -4.24 -8.87 0.63
CA ASP A 64 -3.32 -9.98 0.39
C ASP A 64 -2.40 -9.59 -0.76
N GLY A 65 -1.31 -8.93 -0.37
CA GLY A 65 -0.29 -8.44 -1.27
C GLY A 65 0.48 -9.57 -1.96
N LEU A 66 1.34 -9.20 -2.90
CA LEU A 66 2.37 -10.09 -3.42
C LEU A 66 3.62 -9.98 -2.54
N PRO A 67 4.56 -10.95 -2.56
CA PRO A 67 5.83 -10.82 -1.86
C PRO A 67 6.59 -9.51 -2.16
N SER A 68 6.40 -8.96 -3.37
CA SER A 68 6.97 -7.69 -3.82
C SER A 68 5.99 -6.50 -3.87
N PHE A 69 4.75 -6.68 -3.42
CA PHE A 69 3.74 -5.63 -3.31
C PHE A 69 2.98 -5.80 -2.00
N GLN A 70 3.38 -5.08 -0.97
CA GLN A 70 2.84 -5.22 0.37
C GLN A 70 1.96 -4.04 0.75
N PHE A 71 0.83 -4.32 1.39
CA PHE A 71 0.05 -3.31 2.06
C PHE A 71 0.44 -3.23 3.53
N LYS A 72 0.63 -2.01 4.04
CA LYS A 72 0.92 -1.72 5.44
C LYS A 72 -0.03 -0.65 5.94
N THR A 73 -0.11 -0.51 7.24
CA THR A 73 -1.01 0.45 7.89
C THR A 73 -0.25 1.25 8.91
N ILE A 74 -0.57 2.53 9.00
CA ILE A 74 -0.14 3.42 10.08
C ILE A 74 -1.36 4.00 10.81
N PRO A 75 -1.25 4.30 12.11
CA PRO A 75 -2.29 5.00 12.85
C PRO A 75 -2.56 6.38 12.22
N ASP A 76 -3.82 6.79 12.15
CA ASP A 76 -4.23 8.12 11.68
C ASP A 76 -4.16 9.19 12.78
N GLY A 77 -3.89 8.79 14.03
CA GLY A 77 -3.81 9.69 15.17
C GLY A 77 -5.18 10.19 15.65
N LEU A 78 -6.27 9.63 15.11
CA LEU A 78 -7.64 9.99 15.47
C LEU A 78 -8.20 9.00 16.49
N PRO A 79 -9.14 9.43 17.35
CA PRO A 79 -9.85 8.51 18.24
C PRO A 79 -10.59 7.47 17.39
N SER A 80 -10.60 6.21 17.87
CA SER A 80 -11.25 5.09 17.18
C SER A 80 -12.69 5.45 16.82
N THR A 81 -12.94 5.76 15.55
CA THR A 81 -14.28 6.12 15.08
C THR A 81 -14.98 4.83 14.64
N ASP A 82 -16.20 4.62 15.11
CA ASP A 82 -17.03 3.50 14.68
C ASP A 82 -17.23 3.53 13.15
N SER A 83 -17.23 2.33 12.58
CA SER A 83 -16.85 1.91 11.23
C SER A 83 -17.54 2.54 10.01
N ASN A 84 -18.28 3.65 10.13
CA ASN A 84 -19.13 4.15 9.05
C ASN A 84 -19.21 5.67 8.88
N ALA A 85 -18.43 6.44 9.64
CA ALA A 85 -18.32 7.88 9.38
C ALA A 85 -17.28 8.13 8.29
N THR A 86 -17.65 8.79 7.19
CA THR A 86 -16.66 9.48 6.34
C THR A 86 -15.95 10.47 7.24
N GLN A 87 -14.65 10.30 7.46
CA GLN A 87 -13.89 11.33 8.15
C GLN A 87 -13.76 12.51 7.19
N ASP A 88 -14.47 13.58 7.50
CA ASP A 88 -14.26 14.89 6.86
C ASP A 88 -12.87 15.39 7.28
N ILE A 89 -12.03 15.71 6.29
CA ILE A 89 -10.77 16.45 6.44
C ILE A 89 -11.04 17.93 6.22
#